data_AF-A0A3M1YVD9-F1
#
_entry.id   AF-A0A3M1YVD9-F1
#
_cell.length_a   1.000
_cell.length_b   1.000
_cell.length_c   1.000
_cell.angle_alpha   90.00
_cell.angle_beta   90.00
_cell.angle_gamma   90.00
#
_symmetry.space_group_name_H-M   'P 1'
#
loop_
_entity.id
_entity.type
_entity.pdbx_description
1 polymer ?
#
loop_
_entity_poly.entity_id
_entity_poly.type
_entity_poly.pdbx_seq_one_letter_code
_entity_poly.pdbx_strand_id
1 'polypeptide(L)'
;EALSPEQLNSIGWHQLAGYEDDLDRIAYSTLTREGHIVFGGGSNASYAYLFRNRTAYPNAPHSAHRSFKTMHKTMVDYLPRSANIPLAHRWTGTLGITLRRNNLMGVMGEHRNVYYAVGYCGHGVTLANMAGMVLTDLYSGDDERWRGLPFYMPQKPIYDPIPPEPFRWLGYQLFTRLTGKSPRTPMAEGLH
;
A
#
# COMPACT_ATOMS: atom_id res chain seq x y z
N GLU A 1 -20.94 8.59 -6.25
CA GLU A 1 -21.77 7.84 -7.21
C GLU A 1 -20.94 7.62 -8.47
N ALA A 2 -21.47 6.86 -9.44
CA ALA A 2 -20.81 6.70 -10.73
C ALA A 2 -20.73 8.05 -11.45
N LEU A 3 -19.64 8.30 -12.16
CA LEU A 3 -19.46 9.51 -12.94
C LEU A 3 -20.38 9.54 -14.16
N SER A 4 -20.99 10.70 -14.43
CA SER A 4 -21.71 10.91 -15.68
C SER A 4 -20.74 10.88 -16.87
N PRO A 5 -21.23 10.59 -18.10
CA PRO A 5 -20.42 10.66 -19.31
C PRO A 5 -19.73 12.02 -19.50
N GLU A 6 -20.41 13.12 -19.14
CA GLU A 6 -19.86 14.48 -19.20
C GLU A 6 -18.73 14.69 -18.19
N GLN A 7 -18.87 14.16 -16.97
CA GLN A 7 -17.82 14.19 -15.94
C GLN A 7 -16.59 13.39 -16.39
N LEU A 8 -16.79 12.17 -16.90
CA LEU A 8 -15.69 11.34 -17.43
C LEU A 8 -14.94 12.04 -18.56
N ASN A 9 -15.69 12.62 -19.51
CA ASN A 9 -15.10 13.38 -20.61
C ASN A 9 -14.31 14.60 -20.12
N SER A 10 -14.80 15.30 -19.08
CA SER A 10 -14.10 16.45 -18.53
C SER A 10 -12.77 16.09 -17.86
N ILE A 11 -12.67 14.89 -17.27
CA ILE A 11 -11.47 14.39 -16.61
C ILE A 11 -10.44 13.88 -17.64
N GLY A 12 -10.89 13.49 -18.84
CA GLY A 12 -10.03 12.96 -19.90
C GLY A 12 -9.62 11.49 -19.69
N TRP A 13 -10.28 10.78 -18.78
CA TRP A 13 -9.98 9.38 -18.46
C TRP A 13 -10.92 8.45 -19.21
N HIS A 14 -10.42 7.84 -20.28
CA HIS A 14 -11.26 7.08 -21.23
C HIS A 14 -11.02 5.57 -21.23
N GLN A 15 -10.09 5.06 -20.41
CA GLN A 15 -9.75 3.64 -20.33
C GLN A 15 -9.68 3.18 -18.87
N LEU A 16 -9.90 1.89 -18.62
CA LEU A 16 -9.87 1.29 -17.28
C LEU A 16 -8.44 1.13 -16.71
N ALA A 17 -7.42 1.55 -17.47
CA ALA A 17 -6.05 1.54 -17.00
C ALA A 17 -5.92 2.44 -15.77
N GLY A 18 -5.40 1.87 -14.68
CA GLY A 18 -5.00 2.62 -13.49
C GLY A 18 -3.63 3.26 -13.65
N TYR A 19 -3.29 4.17 -12.75
CA TYR A 19 -1.94 4.72 -12.63
C TYR A 19 -1.45 4.64 -11.17
N GLU A 20 -0.13 4.70 -11.02
CA GLU A 20 0.58 4.81 -9.76
C GLU A 20 1.65 5.92 -9.88
N ASP A 21 1.85 6.69 -8.82
CA ASP A 21 2.91 7.71 -8.71
C ASP A 21 3.55 7.69 -7.31
N ASP A 22 4.81 8.16 -7.21
CA ASP A 22 5.61 8.20 -5.97
C ASP A 22 6.16 9.60 -5.63
N LEU A 23 5.45 10.70 -5.95
CA LEU A 23 5.88 12.10 -5.74
C LEU A 23 5.92 12.53 -4.27
N ASP A 24 4.88 12.25 -3.48
CA ASP A 24 4.85 12.49 -2.02
C ASP A 24 4.87 11.17 -1.23
N ARG A 25 4.10 10.18 -1.71
CA ARG A 25 4.02 8.76 -1.33
C ARG A 25 3.16 8.06 -2.38
N ILE A 26 3.36 6.76 -2.60
CA ILE A 26 2.55 5.90 -3.49
C ILE A 26 1.08 6.34 -3.50
N ALA A 27 0.69 7.00 -4.58
CA ALA A 27 -0.67 7.38 -4.95
C ALA A 27 -1.09 6.49 -6.10
N TYR A 28 -2.31 5.97 -6.05
CA TYR A 28 -2.84 5.18 -7.15
C TYR A 28 -4.29 5.51 -7.38
N SER A 29 -4.71 5.33 -8.62
CA SER A 29 -6.09 5.51 -9.00
C SER A 29 -6.48 4.57 -10.11
N THR A 30 -7.73 4.13 -10.11
CA THR A 30 -8.31 3.33 -11.20
C THR A 30 -9.76 3.74 -11.44
N LEU A 31 -10.18 3.66 -12.70
CA LEU A 31 -11.56 3.81 -13.11
C LEU A 31 -12.22 2.43 -13.14
N THR A 32 -13.27 2.22 -12.36
CA THR A 32 -14.05 0.98 -12.41
C THR A 32 -14.93 0.96 -13.65
N ARG A 33 -15.38 -0.24 -14.04
CA ARG A 33 -16.26 -0.43 -15.19
C ARG A 33 -17.59 0.33 -15.05
N GLU A 34 -18.05 0.50 -13.82
CA GLU A 34 -19.26 1.23 -13.46
C GLU A 34 -19.05 2.76 -13.45
N GLY A 35 -17.85 3.25 -13.77
CA GLY A 35 -17.56 4.68 -13.84
C GLY A 35 -17.21 5.31 -12.50
N HIS A 36 -16.71 4.54 -11.52
CA HIS A 36 -16.22 5.10 -10.26
C HIS A 36 -14.71 5.32 -10.30
N ILE A 37 -14.25 6.43 -9.75
CA ILE A 37 -12.83 6.62 -9.47
C ILE A 37 -12.52 6.04 -8.09
N VAL A 38 -11.63 5.06 -8.04
CA VAL A 38 -11.04 4.57 -6.79
C VAL A 38 -9.67 5.20 -6.66
N PHE A 39 -9.50 6.08 -5.67
CA PHE A 39 -8.24 6.75 -5.38
C PHE A 39 -7.72 6.35 -4.00
N GLY A 40 -6.43 6.07 -3.88
CA GLY A 40 -5.79 5.68 -2.63
C GLY A 40 -4.36 6.19 -2.50
N GLY A 41 -3.87 6.21 -1.25
CA GLY A 41 -2.49 6.57 -0.95
C GLY A 41 -2.23 8.08 -0.98
N GLY A 42 -1.13 8.50 -1.59
CA GLY A 42 -0.84 9.90 -1.94
C GLY A 42 -0.65 10.86 -0.77
N SER A 43 -0.40 10.34 0.44
CA SER A 43 0.02 11.17 1.58
C SER A 43 0.66 10.36 2.70
N ASN A 44 1.52 10.99 3.49
CA ASN A 44 2.04 10.39 4.73
C ASN A 44 0.95 10.09 5.76
N ALA A 45 -0.15 10.84 5.75
CA ALA A 45 -1.28 10.59 6.64
C ALA A 45 -2.05 9.32 6.26
N SER A 46 -1.99 8.89 4.99
CA SER A 46 -2.62 7.65 4.50
C SER A 46 -1.89 6.40 5.00
N TYR A 47 -0.61 6.51 5.36
CA TYR A 47 0.22 5.44 5.90
C TYR A 47 0.61 5.79 7.33
N ALA A 48 -0.26 5.54 8.31
CA ALA A 48 0.05 5.80 9.71
C ALA A 48 0.43 4.51 10.45
N TYR A 49 1.46 4.60 11.29
CA TYR A 49 1.74 3.59 12.30
C TYR A 49 1.10 3.98 13.64
N LEU A 50 0.23 3.13 14.16
CA LEU A 50 -0.46 3.38 15.42
C LEU A 50 0.25 2.66 16.57
N PHE A 51 0.41 3.37 17.68
CA PHE A 51 1.11 2.88 18.87
C PHE A 51 0.50 1.58 19.42
N ARG A 52 1.34 0.69 19.98
CA ARG A 52 0.94 -0.60 20.60
C ARG A 52 0.25 -1.56 19.64
N ASN A 53 0.82 -1.77 18.45
CA ASN A 53 0.32 -2.72 17.44
C ASN A 53 -1.14 -2.48 17.00
N ARG A 54 -1.67 -1.27 17.17
CA ARG A 54 -3.04 -0.99 16.75
C ARG A 54 -3.11 -1.03 15.23
N THR A 55 -4.07 -1.79 14.70
CA THR A 55 -4.20 -2.06 13.25
C THR A 55 -5.20 -1.14 12.55
N ALA A 56 -6.06 -0.44 13.31
CA ALA A 56 -7.08 0.46 12.79
C ALA A 56 -7.22 1.71 13.66
N TYR A 57 -7.65 2.83 13.07
CA TYR A 57 -7.99 4.01 13.85
C TYR A 57 -9.20 3.72 14.76
N PRO A 58 -9.24 4.23 16.01
CA PRO A 58 -10.41 4.06 16.88
C PRO A 58 -11.65 4.67 16.23
N ASN A 59 -12.76 3.94 16.09
CA ASN A 59 -13.96 4.43 15.39
C ASN A 59 -13.71 4.81 13.90
N ALA A 60 -12.78 4.15 13.23
CA ALA A 60 -12.60 4.28 11.78
C ALA A 60 -13.94 4.00 11.05
N PRO A 61 -14.25 4.73 9.95
CA PRO A 61 -13.40 5.73 9.29
C PRO A 61 -13.45 7.13 9.95
N HIS A 62 -14.34 7.41 10.90
CA HIS A 62 -14.59 8.78 11.39
C HIS A 62 -13.35 9.48 11.96
N SER A 63 -12.52 8.76 12.71
CA SER A 63 -11.30 9.30 13.33
C SER A 63 -10.12 9.50 12.37
N ALA A 64 -10.18 8.96 11.14
CA ALA A 64 -9.16 9.12 10.12
C ALA A 64 -9.39 10.37 9.24
N HIS A 65 -10.18 11.33 9.73
CA HIS A 65 -10.58 12.53 8.98
C HIS A 65 -9.40 13.30 8.36
N ARG A 66 -8.29 13.43 9.08
CA ARG A 66 -7.08 14.10 8.56
C ARG A 66 -6.53 13.39 7.33
N SER A 67 -6.42 12.06 7.37
CA SER A 67 -5.93 11.26 6.24
C SER A 67 -6.86 11.39 5.04
N PHE A 68 -8.18 11.35 5.24
CA PHE A 68 -9.14 11.56 4.16
C PHE A 68 -9.07 12.96 3.55
N LYS A 69 -8.91 14.01 4.37
CA LYS A 69 -8.78 15.38 3.88
C LYS A 69 -7.53 15.54 3.01
N THR A 70 -6.39 15.01 3.45
CA THR A 70 -5.15 15.07 2.66
C THR A 70 -5.27 14.25 1.37
N MET A 71 -5.80 13.02 1.44
CA MET A 71 -6.00 12.17 0.27
C MET A 71 -6.94 12.79 -0.76
N HIS A 72 -8.02 13.44 -0.33
CA HIS A 72 -8.90 14.19 -1.22
C HIS A 72 -8.18 15.35 -1.89
N LYS A 73 -7.34 16.09 -1.16
CA LYS A 73 -6.52 17.16 -1.74
C LYS A 73 -5.59 16.59 -2.82
N THR A 74 -4.87 15.51 -2.53
CA THR A 74 -3.97 14.87 -3.50
C THR A 74 -4.74 14.41 -4.75
N MET A 75 -5.91 13.79 -4.58
CA MET A 75 -6.77 13.39 -5.71
C MET A 75 -7.13 14.58 -6.59
N VAL A 76 -7.51 15.73 -6.00
CA VAL A 76 -7.85 16.95 -6.75
C VAL A 76 -6.61 17.56 -7.43
N ASP A 77 -5.43 17.44 -6.83
CA ASP A 77 -4.18 17.88 -7.47
C ASP A 77 -3.91 17.05 -8.75
N TYR A 78 -4.22 15.74 -8.75
CA TYR A 78 -4.15 14.87 -9.92
C TYR A 78 -5.27 15.11 -10.93
N LEU A 79 -6.50 15.27 -10.44
CA LEU A 79 -7.72 15.33 -11.22
C LEU A 79 -8.48 16.62 -10.86
N PRO A 80 -8.04 17.80 -11.31
CA PRO A 80 -8.64 19.08 -10.89
C PRO A 80 -10.15 19.16 -11.15
N ARG A 81 -10.62 18.48 -12.20
CA ARG A 81 -12.03 18.42 -12.57
C ARG A 81 -12.88 17.57 -11.63
N SER A 82 -12.26 16.76 -10.76
CA SER A 82 -12.97 15.97 -9.75
C SER A 82 -13.29 16.72 -8.46
N ALA A 83 -12.89 17.99 -8.32
CA ALA A 83 -13.03 18.76 -7.09
C ALA A 83 -14.46 18.86 -6.54
N ASN A 84 -15.46 18.89 -7.43
CA ASN A 84 -16.87 19.03 -7.07
C ASN A 84 -17.66 17.71 -7.13
N ILE A 85 -16.97 16.58 -7.33
CA ILE A 85 -17.61 15.28 -7.46
C ILE A 85 -17.88 14.72 -6.05
N PRO A 86 -19.13 14.29 -5.75
CA PRO A 86 -19.45 13.74 -4.44
C PRO A 86 -18.66 12.46 -4.12
N LEU A 87 -18.07 12.41 -2.92
CA LEU A 87 -17.44 11.21 -2.40
C LEU A 87 -18.51 10.16 -2.05
N ALA A 88 -18.49 9.03 -2.76
CA ALA A 88 -19.42 7.93 -2.51
C ALA A 88 -19.11 7.19 -1.19
N HIS A 89 -17.84 6.83 -1.01
CA HIS A 89 -17.38 6.00 0.10
C HIS A 89 -15.96 6.40 0.52
N ARG A 90 -15.62 6.06 1.76
CA ARG A 90 -14.27 6.19 2.30
C ARG A 90 -14.02 5.07 3.31
N TRP A 91 -12.82 4.50 3.31
CA TRP A 91 -12.44 3.43 4.22
C TRP A 91 -10.96 3.51 4.59
N THR A 92 -10.57 2.74 5.60
CA THR A 92 -9.17 2.54 6.00
C THR A 92 -8.91 1.04 6.07
N GLY A 93 -7.67 0.62 5.81
CA GLY A 93 -7.26 -0.78 5.92
C GLY A 93 -5.90 -0.93 6.59
N THR A 94 -5.59 -2.14 7.03
CA THR A 94 -4.30 -2.49 7.62
C THR A 94 -3.35 -3.00 6.55
N LEU A 95 -2.11 -2.49 6.55
CA LEU A 95 -1.04 -3.01 5.70
C LEU A 95 -0.05 -3.82 6.53
N GLY A 96 0.19 -5.07 6.11
CA GLY A 96 1.31 -5.87 6.62
C GLY A 96 2.61 -5.46 5.91
N ILE A 97 3.50 -4.77 6.61
CA ILE A 97 4.79 -4.30 6.10
C ILE A 97 5.90 -4.96 6.91
N THR A 98 6.92 -5.48 6.22
CA THR A 98 8.14 -5.99 6.86
C THR A 98 9.22 -4.92 6.89
N LEU A 99 10.21 -5.05 7.78
CA LEU A 99 11.29 -4.07 7.89
C LEU A 99 12.11 -3.94 6.61
N ARG A 100 12.32 -5.05 5.88
CA ARG A 100 13.03 -5.06 4.58
C ARG A 100 12.15 -4.73 3.38
N ARG A 101 10.84 -4.48 3.60
CA ARG A 101 9.84 -4.30 2.55
C ARG A 101 9.73 -5.46 1.53
N ASN A 102 10.15 -6.67 1.94
CA ASN A 102 9.95 -7.90 1.18
C ASN A 102 8.78 -8.68 1.76
N ASN A 103 7.98 -9.30 0.90
CA ASN A 103 7.07 -10.38 1.30
C ASN A 103 7.87 -11.57 1.85
N LEU A 104 7.27 -12.30 2.79
CA LEU A 104 7.89 -13.46 3.42
C LEU A 104 6.97 -14.66 3.24
N MET A 105 7.48 -15.69 2.57
CA MET A 105 6.75 -16.90 2.24
C MET A 105 7.58 -18.12 2.64
N GLY A 106 7.00 -19.03 3.41
CA GLY A 106 7.76 -20.17 3.91
C GLY A 106 6.96 -21.12 4.79
N VAL A 107 7.71 -21.96 5.50
CA VAL A 107 7.18 -22.94 6.45
C VAL A 107 7.93 -22.82 7.78
N MET A 108 7.20 -22.97 8.89
CA MET A 108 7.73 -22.88 10.24
C MET A 108 7.08 -23.89 11.19
N GLY A 109 7.48 -23.85 12.47
CA GLY A 109 7.08 -24.79 13.51
C GLY A 109 8.04 -25.97 13.62
N GLU A 110 8.07 -26.60 14.80
CA GLU A 110 8.93 -27.76 15.09
C GLU A 110 8.72 -28.89 14.08
N HIS A 111 7.47 -29.12 13.67
CA HIS A 111 7.07 -30.15 12.72
C HIS A 111 6.97 -29.66 11.27
N ARG A 112 7.41 -28.44 10.96
CA ARG A 112 7.33 -27.85 9.61
C ARG A 112 5.94 -27.94 8.97
N ASN A 113 4.91 -27.64 9.75
CA ASN A 113 3.50 -27.78 9.36
C ASN A 113 2.72 -26.46 9.36
N VAL A 114 3.40 -25.32 9.56
CA VAL A 114 2.80 -23.99 9.50
C VAL A 114 3.33 -23.24 8.28
N TYR A 115 2.52 -23.20 7.23
CA TYR A 115 2.82 -22.50 5.98
C TYR A 115 2.34 -21.04 6.10
N TYR A 116 3.18 -20.09 5.72
CA TYR A 116 2.87 -18.67 5.87
C TYR A 116 3.24 -17.88 4.62
N ALA A 117 2.41 -16.89 4.32
CA ALA A 117 2.69 -15.84 3.34
C ALA A 117 2.22 -14.51 3.91
N VAL A 118 3.17 -13.66 4.31
CA VAL A 118 2.90 -12.43 5.06
C VAL A 118 3.69 -11.25 4.50
N GLY A 119 3.31 -10.04 4.90
CA GLY A 119 4.13 -8.87 4.63
C GLY A 119 4.12 -8.42 3.17
N TYR A 120 2.97 -8.49 2.50
CA TYR A 120 2.83 -8.11 1.09
C TYR A 120 3.14 -6.64 0.76
N CYS A 121 3.40 -5.79 1.77
CA CYS A 121 3.91 -4.43 1.60
C CYS A 121 3.13 -3.57 0.59
N GLY A 122 1.79 -3.70 0.58
CA GLY A 122 0.90 -2.95 -0.32
C GLY A 122 0.56 -3.63 -1.65
N HIS A 123 1.21 -4.76 -1.98
CA HIS A 123 1.03 -5.47 -3.26
C HIS A 123 0.22 -6.76 -3.10
N GLY A 124 -0.63 -6.84 -2.07
CA GLY A 124 -1.29 -8.08 -1.65
C GLY A 124 -2.19 -8.70 -2.71
N VAL A 125 -2.91 -7.89 -3.50
CA VAL A 125 -3.80 -8.41 -4.55
C VAL A 125 -3.01 -9.19 -5.61
N THR A 126 -1.93 -8.61 -6.12
CA THR A 126 -1.07 -9.26 -7.12
C THR A 126 -0.29 -10.42 -6.51
N LEU A 127 0.35 -10.19 -5.36
CA LEU A 127 1.23 -11.18 -4.73
C LEU A 127 0.49 -12.37 -4.14
N ALA A 128 -0.81 -12.28 -3.83
CA ALA A 128 -1.59 -13.41 -3.30
C ALA A 128 -1.64 -14.59 -4.27
N ASN A 129 -1.72 -14.33 -5.58
CA ASN A 129 -1.69 -15.39 -6.59
C ASN A 129 -0.33 -16.11 -6.60
N MET A 130 0.77 -15.34 -6.57
CA MET A 130 2.11 -15.89 -6.47
C MET A 130 2.33 -16.65 -5.15
N ALA A 131 1.80 -16.11 -4.05
CA ALA A 131 1.85 -16.77 -2.74
C ALA A 131 1.20 -18.15 -2.77
N GLY A 132 0.04 -18.28 -3.43
CA GLY A 132 -0.64 -19.56 -3.60
C GLY A 132 0.24 -20.59 -4.30
N MET A 133 0.91 -20.19 -5.38
CA MET A 133 1.85 -21.06 -6.10
C MET A 133 3.05 -21.46 -5.22
N VAL A 134 3.68 -20.48 -4.56
CA VAL A 134 4.83 -20.71 -3.67
C VAL A 134 4.48 -21.71 -2.56
N LEU A 135 3.34 -21.52 -1.90
CA LEU A 135 2.91 -22.39 -0.80
C LEU A 135 2.50 -23.79 -1.27
N THR A 136 1.90 -23.90 -2.45
CA THR A 136 1.52 -25.20 -3.05
C THR A 136 2.77 -26.03 -3.36
N ASP A 137 3.76 -25.42 -3.97
CA ASP A 137 5.02 -26.09 -4.30
C ASP A 137 5.81 -26.44 -3.06
N LEU A 138 5.86 -25.53 -2.08
CA LEU A 138 6.50 -25.77 -0.79
C LEU A 138 5.86 -26.93 -0.05
N TYR A 139 4.54 -27.05 -0.09
CA TYR A 139 3.81 -28.17 0.49
C TYR A 139 4.08 -29.50 -0.23
N SER A 140 4.22 -29.44 -1.56
CA SER A 140 4.44 -30.61 -2.42
C SER A 140 5.91 -31.06 -2.48
N GLY A 141 6.83 -30.23 -1.97
CA GLY A 141 8.28 -30.47 -2.05
C GLY A 141 8.90 -30.10 -3.41
N ASP A 142 8.18 -29.40 -4.28
CA ASP A 142 8.60 -28.98 -5.63
C ASP A 142 8.96 -27.48 -5.67
N ASP A 143 9.66 -27.02 -4.64
CA ASP A 143 9.93 -25.60 -4.41
C ASP A 143 11.16 -25.06 -5.17
N GLU A 144 11.79 -25.87 -6.02
CA GLU A 144 13.10 -25.56 -6.63
C GLU A 144 13.09 -24.22 -7.37
N ARG A 145 12.00 -23.91 -8.08
CA ARG A 145 11.85 -22.64 -8.83
C ARG A 145 11.83 -21.38 -7.95
N TRP A 146 11.55 -21.52 -6.65
CA TRP A 146 11.49 -20.39 -5.71
C TRP A 146 12.78 -20.23 -4.89
N ARG A 147 13.63 -21.26 -4.86
CA ARG A 147 14.88 -21.23 -4.07
C ARG A 147 15.78 -20.09 -4.52
N GLY A 148 16.32 -19.34 -3.56
CA GLY A 148 17.19 -18.19 -3.81
C GLY A 148 16.46 -16.86 -4.06
N LEU A 149 15.13 -16.87 -4.19
CA LEU A 149 14.36 -15.63 -4.29
C LEU A 149 14.26 -14.92 -2.93
N PRO A 150 14.28 -13.58 -2.89
CA PRO A 150 14.39 -12.80 -1.65
C PRO A 150 13.18 -12.91 -0.72
N PHE A 151 12.06 -13.43 -1.22
CA PHE A 151 10.84 -13.65 -0.45
C PHE A 151 10.67 -15.08 0.07
N TYR A 152 11.50 -16.01 -0.42
CA TYR A 152 11.37 -17.43 -0.15
C TYR A 152 12.19 -17.84 1.09
N MET A 153 11.53 -18.35 2.11
CA MET A 153 12.07 -18.56 3.46
C MET A 153 11.82 -20.02 3.94
N PRO A 154 12.56 -21.01 3.41
CA PRO A 154 12.24 -22.43 3.61
C PRO A 154 12.58 -23.00 5.01
N GLN A 155 13.46 -22.33 5.78
CA GLN A 155 14.07 -22.93 6.97
C GLN A 155 14.17 -22.00 8.18
N LYS A 156 14.27 -20.68 7.97
CA LYS A 156 14.22 -19.73 9.08
C LYS A 156 13.65 -18.42 8.57
N PRO A 157 12.52 -17.94 9.11
CA PRO A 157 12.12 -16.59 8.79
C PRO A 157 13.22 -15.65 9.31
N ILE A 158 13.85 -14.92 8.40
CA ILE A 158 14.65 -13.75 8.78
C ILE A 158 13.65 -12.66 9.16
N TYR A 159 13.00 -12.81 10.31
CA TYR A 159 12.32 -11.68 10.93
C TYR A 159 13.42 -10.84 11.57
N ASP A 160 13.74 -9.72 10.94
CA ASP A 160 14.52 -8.71 11.65
C ASP A 160 13.76 -8.37 12.94
N PRO A 161 14.44 -8.38 14.11
CA PRO A 161 13.77 -8.15 15.38
C PRO A 161 13.09 -6.78 15.35
N ILE A 162 11.77 -6.81 15.50
CA ILE A 162 10.97 -5.61 15.51
C ILE A 162 11.23 -4.88 16.84
N PRO A 163 11.69 -3.62 16.84
CA PRO A 163 11.95 -2.91 18.08
C PRO A 163 10.70 -2.87 18.97
N PRO A 164 10.84 -3.00 20.30
CA PRO A 164 9.69 -2.90 21.18
C PRO A 164 9.14 -1.46 21.21
N GLU A 165 7.91 -1.30 21.72
CA GLU A 165 7.39 0.03 22.03
C GLU A 165 8.14 0.64 23.23
N PRO A 166 8.43 1.96 23.24
CA PRO A 166 8.01 2.97 22.26
C PRO A 166 9.01 3.21 21.12
N PHE A 167 10.12 2.49 21.05
CA PHE A 167 11.21 2.75 20.10
C PHE A 167 10.76 2.58 18.64
N ARG A 168 9.95 1.56 18.35
CA ARG A 168 9.39 1.38 16.99
C ARG A 168 8.48 2.52 16.58
N TRP A 169 7.57 2.95 17.45
CA TRP A 169 6.71 4.09 17.17
C TRP A 169 7.51 5.37 16.98
N LEU A 170 8.47 5.65 17.87
CA LEU A 170 9.36 6.81 17.75
C LEU A 170 10.14 6.79 16.43
N GLY A 171 10.73 5.64 16.09
CA GLY A 171 11.45 5.45 14.83
C GLY A 171 10.57 5.70 13.61
N TYR A 172 9.33 5.21 13.63
CA TYR A 172 8.35 5.48 12.57
C TYR A 172 8.01 6.96 12.45
N GLN A 173 7.72 7.64 13.56
CA GLN A 173 7.37 9.06 13.55
C GLN A 173 8.55 9.92 13.09
N LEU A 174 9.78 9.58 13.49
CA LEU A 174 10.98 10.26 13.03
C LEU A 174 11.20 10.04 11.52
N PHE A 175 11.13 8.78 11.07
CA PHE A 175 11.29 8.43 9.67
C PHE A 175 10.25 9.13 8.78
N THR A 176 8.98 9.13 9.17
CA THR A 176 7.92 9.82 8.41
C THR A 176 8.05 11.33 8.45
N ARG A 177 8.58 11.94 9.52
CA ARG A 177 8.90 13.38 9.52
C ARG A 177 10.06 13.74 8.61
N LEU A 178 11.09 12.89 8.54
CA LEU A 178 12.28 13.11 7.71
C LEU A 178 12.03 12.82 6.23
N THR A 179 11.28 11.75 5.93
CA THR A 179 11.01 11.28 4.57
C THR A 179 9.64 11.69 4.03
N GLY A 180 8.78 12.27 4.87
CA GLY A 180 7.42 12.70 4.50
C GLY A 180 7.35 14.09 3.91
N LYS A 181 8.49 14.65 3.51
CA LYS A 181 8.59 15.78 2.60
C LYS A 181 9.41 15.30 1.40
N SER A 182 8.82 14.41 0.62
CA SER A 182 9.27 14.25 -0.76
C SER A 182 8.44 15.24 -1.58
N PRO A 183 9.11 16.18 -2.23
CA PRO A 183 9.31 16.01 -3.64
C PRO A 183 10.66 15.34 -3.83
N ARG A 184 10.74 14.33 -4.70
CA ARG A 184 11.91 14.31 -5.59
C ARG A 184 11.82 15.66 -6.29
N THR A 185 12.69 16.61 -5.93
CA THR A 185 12.72 17.93 -6.57
C THR A 185 12.57 17.69 -8.07
N PRO A 186 11.59 18.29 -8.76
CA PRO A 186 11.62 18.28 -10.21
C PRO A 186 13.02 18.78 -10.56
N MET A 187 13.78 18.00 -11.33
CA MET A 187 15.00 18.50 -11.94
C MET A 187 14.64 19.87 -12.50
N ALA A 188 15.28 20.92 -11.97
CA ALA A 188 15.03 22.27 -12.41
C ALA A 188 15.12 22.29 -13.93
N GLU A 189 14.07 22.81 -14.58
CA GLU A 189 14.12 23.23 -15.97
C GLU A 189 15.39 24.05 -16.16
N GLY A 190 16.36 23.51 -16.90
CA GLY A 190 17.67 24.14 -16.98
C GLY A 190 18.76 23.27 -17.58
N LEU A 191 18.49 22.56 -18.67
CA LEU A 191 19.51 22.24 -19.66
C LEU A 191 18.87 22.41 -21.05
N HIS A 192 19.31 23.49 -21.71
CA HIS A 192 19.21 23.69 -23.16
C HIS A 192 19.93 22.58 -23.92
#